data_AF-A0AAW1L9Z6-F1
#
_entry.id   AF-A0AAW1L9Z6-F1
#
_cell.length_a   1.000
_cell.length_b   1.000
_cell.length_c   1.000
_cell.angle_alpha   90.00
_cell.angle_beta   90.00
_cell.angle_gamma   90.00
#
_symmetry.space_group_name_H-M   'P 1'
#
loop_
_entity.id
_entity.type
_entity.pdbx_description
1 polymer ?
#
loop_
_entity_poly.entity_id
_entity_poly.type
_entity_poly.pdbx_seq_one_letter_code
_entity_poly.pdbx_strand_id
1 'polypeptide(L)'
;MYPNLNRFSFHEDNKNSTTVYETQYEFGGYPKLGMSLAELRQIVQSNIHTYDPKQYKVIDKFLQDEQVYVDKLAVLEVQKFDLCAIKIPYYDLQSIFGFIEEIKNIHGTIFPQHLIRIYCIEDILRVFVMHAEKLRIYIKDEWKKSQVKFEGKKAILKRFYNTGIIKDLSLPEQKISDYLKFHEQIKSNYEHIKSSEIFQQSFQLFNNIYIQMQYVKQAAVIEKFQMPLFQNIHLVNLFYVSVDGGLAVRYKVFLMDNDVIFTSLGSSTKPPKAEMKIRTDTISLNASIRDEFSFEMYEHCDKGQKKTYMFVAENSYVRNEWMQIISKVCSGK
;
A
#
# COMPACT_ATOMS: atom_id res chain seq x y z
N MET A 1 -4.16 19.00 10.74
CA MET A 1 -4.88 19.68 9.64
C MET A 1 -4.39 19.02 8.36
N TYR A 2 -5.09 18.00 7.88
CA TYR A 2 -4.74 17.30 6.63
C TYR A 2 -5.55 17.92 5.49
N PRO A 3 -4.94 18.22 4.32
CA PRO A 3 -5.68 18.81 3.22
C PRO A 3 -6.57 17.77 2.55
N ASN A 4 -7.78 18.21 2.18
CA ASN A 4 -8.70 17.53 1.29
C ASN A 4 -7.99 17.12 -0.01
N LEU A 5 -7.81 15.82 -0.22
CA LEU A 5 -7.43 15.25 -1.52
C LEU A 5 -8.71 14.72 -2.18
N ASN A 6 -9.29 15.56 -3.03
CA ASN A 6 -10.44 15.22 -3.86
C ASN A 6 -9.98 15.01 -5.31
N ARG A 7 -10.66 14.07 -5.98
CA ARG A 7 -10.66 13.72 -7.41
C ARG A 7 -9.61 12.72 -7.87
N PHE A 8 -10.02 11.47 -8.04
CA PHE A 8 -10.08 10.80 -9.36
C PHE A 8 -11.23 9.78 -9.35
N SER A 9 -12.08 9.85 -10.38
CA SER A 9 -13.21 8.95 -10.62
C SER A 9 -12.72 7.63 -11.19
N PHE A 10 -13.26 6.52 -10.68
CA PHE A 10 -12.99 5.17 -11.16
C PHE A 10 -13.56 4.95 -12.56
N HIS A 11 -12.69 4.78 -13.55
CA HIS A 11 -12.99 4.03 -14.77
C HIS A 11 -11.90 2.99 -14.98
N GLU A 12 -12.25 1.74 -14.72
CA GLU A 12 -11.58 0.57 -15.28
C GLU A 12 -12.68 -0.32 -15.86
N ASP A 13 -12.79 -0.28 -17.18
CA ASP A 13 -13.32 -1.40 -17.95
C ASP A 13 -12.20 -2.44 -18.01
N ASN A 14 -12.42 -3.61 -17.43
CA ASN A 14 -11.65 -4.80 -17.80
C ASN A 14 -12.46 -6.06 -17.52
N LYS A 15 -13.15 -6.55 -18.55
CA LYS A 15 -13.46 -7.96 -18.73
C LYS A 15 -12.72 -8.44 -19.97
N ASN A 16 -11.91 -9.49 -19.76
CA ASN A 16 -11.39 -10.43 -20.76
C ASN A 16 -10.43 -9.87 -21.83
N SER A 17 -9.13 -9.91 -21.54
CA SER A 17 -8.29 -10.97 -22.10
C SER A 17 -6.94 -10.94 -21.41
N THR A 18 -6.64 -11.98 -20.64
CA THR A 18 -5.26 -12.31 -20.26
C THR A 18 -4.56 -12.84 -21.50
N THR A 19 -4.36 -11.95 -22.49
CA THR A 19 -3.32 -12.15 -23.47
C THR A 19 -2.09 -11.56 -22.81
N VAL A 20 -1.29 -12.46 -22.22
CA VAL A 20 0.08 -12.17 -21.83
C VAL A 20 0.78 -11.71 -23.12
N TYR A 21 0.79 -10.40 -23.37
CA TYR A 21 1.80 -9.81 -24.21
C TYR A 21 3.08 -9.86 -23.37
N GLU A 22 3.68 -11.04 -23.30
CA GLU A 22 5.13 -11.14 -23.43
C GLU A 22 5.46 -10.53 -24.79
N THR A 23 5.47 -9.19 -24.87
CA THR A 23 6.30 -8.53 -25.85
C THR A 23 7.72 -8.86 -25.44
N GLN A 24 8.20 -9.97 -26.00
CA GLN A 24 9.60 -10.22 -26.23
C GLN A 24 10.14 -9.01 -26.98
N TYR A 25 10.61 -8.01 -26.24
CA TYR A 25 11.58 -7.07 -26.76
C TYR A 25 12.88 -7.87 -26.89
N GLU A 26 13.00 -8.57 -28.02
CA GLU A 26 14.29 -8.97 -28.60
C GLU A 26 15.06 -7.69 -28.98
N PHE A 27 15.63 -7.01 -27.98
CA PHE A 27 16.74 -6.09 -28.17
C PHE A 27 17.90 -6.60 -27.32
N GLY A 28 18.69 -7.48 -27.95
CA GLY A 28 19.80 -8.23 -27.39
C GLY A 28 20.63 -7.46 -26.35
N GLY A 29 20.79 -8.11 -25.20
CA GLY A 29 21.59 -7.62 -24.08
C GLY A 29 20.86 -7.89 -22.76
N TYR A 30 21.17 -9.02 -22.13
CA TYR A 30 20.70 -9.34 -20.78
C TYR A 30 21.06 -8.21 -19.79
N PRO A 31 20.22 -7.92 -18.78
CA PRO A 31 20.59 -7.01 -17.70
C PRO A 31 21.89 -7.48 -17.04
N LYS A 32 22.82 -6.54 -16.79
CA LYS A 32 24.05 -6.82 -16.05
C LYS A 32 23.67 -7.18 -14.61
N LEU A 33 23.64 -8.48 -14.29
CA LEU A 33 23.41 -8.99 -12.95
C LEU A 33 24.36 -8.29 -11.96
N GLY A 34 23.79 -7.72 -10.90
CA GLY A 34 24.56 -7.11 -9.80
C GLY A 34 24.99 -5.65 -10.00
N MET A 35 24.40 -4.91 -10.95
CA MET A 35 24.65 -3.46 -11.07
C MET A 35 24.15 -2.69 -9.84
N SER A 36 25.03 -1.86 -9.27
CA SER A 36 24.72 -0.94 -8.18
C SER A 36 24.18 0.41 -8.68
N LEU A 37 23.46 1.14 -7.81
CA LEU A 37 23.03 2.53 -8.08
C LEU A 37 24.20 3.47 -8.38
N ALA A 38 25.36 3.27 -7.73
CA ALA A 38 26.57 4.06 -7.97
C ALA A 38 27.11 3.85 -9.40
N GLU A 39 27.20 2.59 -9.86
CA GLU A 39 27.60 2.28 -11.24
C GLU A 39 26.59 2.84 -12.25
N LEU A 40 25.29 2.70 -11.99
CA LEU A 40 24.24 3.26 -12.85
C LEU A 40 24.39 4.78 -12.98
N ARG A 41 24.60 5.48 -11.86
CA ARG A 41 24.75 6.94 -11.88
C ARG A 41 25.97 7.38 -12.68
N GLN A 42 27.09 6.66 -12.61
CA GLN A 42 28.26 6.92 -13.45
C GLN A 42 27.95 6.75 -14.94
N ILE A 43 27.17 5.73 -15.31
CA ILE A 43 26.73 5.51 -16.69
C ILE A 43 25.87 6.69 -17.17
N VAL A 44 24.90 7.12 -16.36
CA VAL A 44 24.02 8.26 -16.69
C VAL A 44 24.82 9.56 -16.84
N GLN A 45 25.76 9.83 -15.93
CA GLN A 45 26.63 11.01 -15.98
C GLN A 45 27.55 11.00 -17.21
N SER A 46 28.10 9.83 -17.57
CA SER A 46 28.97 9.69 -18.74
C SER A 46 28.22 9.91 -20.06
N ASN A 47 26.90 9.69 -20.06
CA ASN A 47 26.03 9.86 -21.22
C ASN A 47 25.18 11.13 -21.17
N ILE A 48 25.52 12.14 -20.34
CA ILE A 48 24.72 13.36 -20.15
C ILE A 48 24.29 14.04 -21.47
N HIS A 49 25.12 13.95 -22.52
CA HIS A 49 24.87 14.52 -23.85
C HIS A 49 23.67 13.89 -24.59
N THR A 50 23.19 12.71 -24.17
CA THR A 50 22.04 12.02 -24.78
C THR A 50 20.70 12.39 -24.15
N TYR A 51 20.69 13.23 -23.11
CA TYR A 51 19.49 13.56 -22.34
C TYR A 51 18.96 14.96 -22.61
N ASP A 52 17.65 15.14 -22.49
CA ASP A 52 17.09 16.48 -22.29
C ASP A 52 17.64 17.07 -20.96
N PRO A 53 18.22 18.28 -20.96
CA PRO A 53 18.86 18.83 -19.77
C PRO A 53 17.92 19.04 -18.57
N LYS A 54 16.63 19.27 -18.79
CA LYS A 54 15.66 19.43 -17.69
C LYS A 54 15.34 18.07 -17.07
N GLN A 55 15.09 17.06 -17.91
CA GLN A 55 14.85 15.70 -17.44
C GLN A 55 16.07 15.09 -16.76
N TYR A 56 17.27 15.31 -17.32
CA TYR A 56 18.53 14.83 -16.72
C TYR A 56 18.68 15.25 -15.25
N LYS A 57 18.39 16.51 -14.93
CA LYS A 57 18.47 17.00 -13.53
C LYS A 57 17.53 16.24 -12.60
N VAL A 58 16.34 15.90 -13.08
CA VAL A 58 15.36 15.12 -12.31
C VAL A 58 15.84 13.68 -12.14
N ILE A 59 16.39 13.08 -13.21
CA ILE A 59 16.93 11.72 -13.21
C ILE A 59 18.14 11.61 -12.26
N ASP A 60 19.14 12.50 -12.36
CA ASP A 60 20.31 12.46 -11.47
C ASP A 60 19.91 12.67 -10.01
N LYS A 61 18.98 13.61 -9.75
CA LYS A 61 18.43 13.81 -8.40
C LYS A 61 17.71 12.56 -7.89
N PHE A 62 16.88 11.93 -8.72
CA PHE A 62 16.20 10.69 -8.38
C PHE A 62 17.20 9.61 -7.97
N LEU A 63 18.23 9.36 -8.78
CA LEU A 63 19.25 8.35 -8.50
C LEU A 63 20.05 8.67 -7.23
N GLN A 64 20.35 9.95 -6.98
CA GLN A 64 20.97 10.38 -5.74
C GLN A 64 20.09 10.11 -4.52
N ASP A 65 18.80 10.46 -4.60
CA ASP A 65 17.84 10.24 -3.52
C ASP A 65 17.57 8.74 -3.30
N GLU A 66 17.60 7.90 -4.35
CA GLU A 66 17.58 6.44 -4.24
C GLU A 66 18.83 5.90 -3.52
N GLN A 67 20.04 6.37 -3.87
CA GLN A 67 21.27 5.91 -3.23
C GLN A 67 21.26 6.23 -1.74
N VAL A 68 20.91 7.47 -1.37
CA VAL A 68 20.79 7.88 0.03
C VAL A 68 19.79 7.02 0.79
N TYR A 69 18.68 6.64 0.15
CA TYR A 69 17.69 5.74 0.74
C TYR A 69 18.25 4.34 0.99
N VAL A 70 18.90 3.73 -0.02
CA VAL A 70 19.52 2.40 0.09
C VAL A 70 20.61 2.38 1.16
N ASP A 71 21.44 3.42 1.25
CA ASP A 71 22.49 3.54 2.26
C ASP A 71 21.90 3.59 3.67
N LYS A 72 20.80 4.34 3.87
CA LYS A 72 20.10 4.37 5.16
C LYS A 72 19.50 3.03 5.53
N LEU A 73 18.92 2.30 4.58
CA LEU A 73 18.41 0.94 4.82
C LEU A 73 19.54 -0.03 5.18
N ALA A 74 20.71 0.08 4.55
CA ALA A 74 21.87 -0.74 4.87
C ALA A 74 22.38 -0.47 6.30
N VAL A 75 22.45 0.80 6.71
CA VAL A 75 22.78 1.16 8.11
C VAL A 75 21.76 0.56 9.08
N LEU A 76 20.48 0.68 8.77
CA LEU A 76 19.39 0.17 9.60
C LEU A 76 19.46 -1.36 9.75
N GLU A 77 19.75 -2.08 8.67
CA GLU A 77 19.95 -3.53 8.71
C GLU A 77 21.11 -3.95 9.62
N VAL A 78 22.22 -3.21 9.61
CA VAL A 78 23.35 -3.47 10.53
C VAL A 78 22.95 -3.18 11.98
N GLN A 79 22.23 -2.09 12.23
CA GLN A 79 21.76 -1.73 13.58
C GLN A 79 20.84 -2.78 14.21
N LYS A 80 20.20 -3.65 13.42
CA LYS A 80 19.45 -4.82 13.92
C LYS A 80 20.33 -5.71 14.81
N PHE A 81 21.61 -5.88 14.46
CA PHE A 81 22.54 -6.70 15.22
C PHE A 81 22.96 -6.03 16.53
N ASP A 82 23.12 -4.71 16.54
CA ASP A 82 23.38 -3.94 17.77
C ASP A 82 22.21 -4.05 18.76
N LEU A 83 20.98 -4.13 18.24
CA LEU A 83 19.79 -4.33 19.07
C LEU A 83 19.66 -5.76 19.64
N CYS A 84 20.26 -6.76 18.99
CA CYS A 84 20.36 -8.11 19.55
C CYS A 84 21.21 -8.09 20.84
N ALA A 85 22.25 -7.25 20.88
CA ALA A 85 23.15 -7.15 22.03
C ALA A 85 22.47 -6.60 23.30
N ILE A 86 21.39 -5.81 23.16
CA ILE A 86 20.63 -5.26 24.29
C ILE A 86 19.47 -6.16 24.78
N LYS A 87 19.47 -7.45 24.38
CA LYS A 87 18.52 -8.51 24.78
C LYS A 87 17.08 -8.30 24.29
N ILE A 88 16.88 -7.69 23.11
CA ILE A 88 15.58 -7.78 22.43
C ILE A 88 15.49 -9.17 21.77
N PRO A 89 14.43 -9.96 21.99
CA PRO A 89 14.29 -11.26 21.34
C PRO A 89 14.39 -11.14 19.81
N TYR A 90 15.16 -12.01 19.19
CA TYR A 90 15.41 -11.97 17.75
C TYR A 90 14.13 -12.02 16.90
N TYR A 91 13.11 -12.76 17.36
CA TYR A 91 11.80 -12.82 16.71
C TYR A 91 11.06 -11.47 16.71
N ASP A 92 11.16 -10.72 17.81
CA ASP A 92 10.60 -9.38 17.91
C ASP A 92 11.37 -8.44 16.96
N LEU A 93 12.70 -8.57 16.89
CA LEU A 93 13.53 -7.79 15.96
C LEU A 93 13.21 -8.07 14.49
N GLN A 94 13.02 -9.33 14.08
CA GLN A 94 12.58 -9.63 12.72
C GLN A 94 11.23 -9.00 12.39
N SER A 95 10.32 -8.91 13.36
CA SER A 95 9.01 -8.29 13.14
C SER A 95 9.10 -6.75 13.12
N ILE A 96 9.97 -6.15 13.94
CA ILE A 96 10.21 -4.70 14.00
C ILE A 96 10.91 -4.20 12.73
N PHE A 97 11.87 -4.95 12.22
CA PHE A 97 12.60 -4.60 11.00
C PHE A 97 11.84 -5.02 9.73
N GLY A 98 10.78 -5.81 9.86
CA GLY A 98 9.93 -6.20 8.74
C GLY A 98 10.72 -6.79 7.57
N PHE A 99 10.54 -6.20 6.40
CA PHE A 99 11.14 -6.63 5.13
C PHE A 99 12.15 -5.60 4.58
N ILE A 100 12.91 -4.95 5.47
CA ILE A 100 13.93 -3.94 5.10
C ILE A 100 14.97 -4.50 4.12
N GLU A 101 15.39 -5.77 4.29
CA GLU A 101 16.38 -6.40 3.42
C GLU A 101 15.83 -6.57 1.99
N GLU A 102 14.60 -7.09 1.83
CA GLU A 102 13.99 -7.22 0.51
C GLU A 102 13.73 -5.86 -0.14
N ILE A 103 13.28 -4.86 0.64
CA ILE A 103 13.11 -3.49 0.15
C ILE A 103 14.46 -2.94 -0.33
N LYS A 104 15.51 -3.05 0.48
CA LYS A 104 16.86 -2.61 0.09
C LYS A 104 17.31 -3.28 -1.21
N ASN A 105 17.07 -4.59 -1.37
CA ASN A 105 17.46 -5.31 -2.59
C ASN A 105 16.67 -4.84 -3.84
N ILE A 106 15.38 -4.52 -3.70
CA ILE A 106 14.58 -3.96 -4.79
C ILE A 106 15.21 -2.65 -5.29
N HIS A 107 15.52 -1.74 -4.37
CA HIS A 107 16.01 -0.41 -4.72
C HIS A 107 17.51 -0.38 -5.08
N GLY A 108 18.32 -1.19 -4.41
CA GLY A 108 19.78 -1.22 -4.58
C GLY A 108 20.28 -2.10 -5.72
N THR A 109 19.47 -3.08 -6.16
CA THR A 109 19.89 -4.10 -7.12
C THR A 109 18.90 -4.27 -8.28
N ILE A 110 17.60 -4.45 -7.98
CA ILE A 110 16.61 -4.77 -9.02
C ILE A 110 16.32 -3.54 -9.89
N PHE A 111 15.98 -2.39 -9.29
CA PHE A 111 15.71 -1.17 -10.04
C PHE A 111 16.90 -0.75 -10.93
N PRO A 112 18.15 -0.71 -10.42
CA PRO A 112 19.29 -0.30 -11.24
C PRO A 112 19.51 -1.15 -12.50
N GLN A 113 19.28 -2.47 -12.41
CA GLN A 113 19.41 -3.37 -13.56
C GLN A 113 18.49 -3.01 -14.72
N HIS A 114 17.31 -2.47 -14.42
CA HIS A 114 16.35 -2.06 -15.44
C HIS A 114 16.48 -0.58 -15.82
N LEU A 115 17.04 0.25 -14.94
CA LEU A 115 17.31 1.66 -15.19
C LEU A 115 18.59 1.89 -16.00
N ILE A 116 19.38 0.87 -16.33
CA ILE A 116 20.60 1.00 -17.17
C ILE A 116 20.34 1.66 -18.53
N ARG A 117 19.11 1.57 -19.05
CA ARG A 117 18.66 2.20 -20.31
C ARG A 117 17.70 3.37 -20.04
N ILE A 118 17.92 4.12 -18.97
CA ILE A 118 17.14 5.32 -18.68
C ILE A 118 17.55 6.45 -19.63
N TYR A 119 16.59 7.00 -20.38
CA TYR A 119 16.78 8.16 -21.26
C TYR A 119 15.81 9.29 -20.92
N CYS A 120 14.67 8.99 -20.31
CA CYS A 120 13.67 9.96 -19.88
C CYS A 120 13.06 9.61 -18.52
N ILE A 121 12.31 10.55 -17.94
CA ILE A 121 11.60 10.33 -16.68
C ILE A 121 10.58 9.18 -16.78
N GLU A 122 9.93 9.02 -17.94
CA GLU A 122 8.96 7.94 -18.15
C GLU A 122 9.59 6.55 -17.99
N ASP A 123 10.88 6.38 -18.29
CA ASP A 123 11.58 5.11 -18.07
C ASP A 123 11.64 4.73 -16.58
N ILE A 124 11.76 5.71 -15.68
CA ILE A 124 11.66 5.47 -14.23
C ILE A 124 10.26 4.94 -13.90
N LEU A 125 9.22 5.59 -14.43
CA LEU A 125 7.83 5.22 -14.19
C LEU A 125 7.53 3.81 -14.74
N ARG A 126 8.09 3.47 -15.91
CA ARG A 126 8.03 2.10 -16.48
C ARG A 126 8.64 1.07 -15.55
N VAL A 127 9.78 1.36 -14.93
CA VAL A 127 10.41 0.45 -13.96
C VAL A 127 9.52 0.23 -12.75
N PHE A 128 8.83 1.26 -12.25
CA PHE A 128 7.87 1.09 -11.15
C PHE A 128 6.70 0.18 -11.52
N VAL A 129 6.06 0.44 -12.66
CA VAL A 129 4.92 -0.36 -13.14
C VAL A 129 5.33 -1.81 -13.40
N MET A 130 6.49 -2.02 -14.03
CA MET A 130 7.04 -3.37 -14.28
C MET A 130 7.26 -4.18 -12.99
N HIS A 131 7.57 -3.51 -11.87
CA HIS A 131 7.81 -4.16 -10.57
C HIS A 131 6.67 -3.93 -9.57
N ALA A 132 5.45 -3.64 -10.04
CA ALA A 132 4.29 -3.38 -9.20
C ALA A 132 4.06 -4.46 -8.12
N GLU A 133 4.13 -5.74 -8.49
CA GLU A 133 3.95 -6.85 -7.54
C GLU A 133 5.06 -6.91 -6.48
N LYS A 134 6.31 -6.60 -6.85
CA LYS A 134 7.42 -6.55 -5.88
C LYS A 134 7.25 -5.37 -4.92
N LEU A 135 6.77 -4.23 -5.41
CA LEU A 135 6.49 -3.04 -4.60
C LEU A 135 5.36 -3.26 -3.57
N ARG A 136 4.53 -4.31 -3.70
CA ARG A 136 3.59 -4.70 -2.63
C ARG A 136 4.28 -5.16 -1.35
N ILE A 137 5.60 -5.38 -1.36
CA ILE A 137 6.39 -5.66 -0.15
C ILE A 137 6.24 -4.56 0.91
N TYR A 138 6.04 -3.30 0.50
CA TYR A 138 5.82 -2.18 1.42
C TYR A 138 4.58 -2.36 2.30
N ILE A 139 3.51 -2.93 1.74
CA ILE A 139 2.28 -3.24 2.47
C ILE A 139 2.54 -4.35 3.50
N LYS A 140 3.33 -5.36 3.11
CA LYS A 140 3.70 -6.48 4.00
C LYS A 140 4.62 -6.01 5.13
N ASP A 141 5.57 -5.15 4.83
CA ASP A 141 6.48 -4.52 5.80
C ASP A 141 5.68 -3.76 6.84
N GLU A 142 4.75 -2.93 6.40
CA GLU A 142 3.90 -2.16 7.29
C GLU A 142 3.03 -3.04 8.18
N TRP A 143 2.39 -4.06 7.60
CA TRP A 143 1.61 -5.04 8.37
C TRP A 143 2.48 -5.72 9.43
N LYS A 144 3.64 -6.26 9.03
CA LYS A 144 4.55 -7.00 9.91
C LYS A 144 5.03 -6.14 11.09
N LYS A 145 5.40 -4.89 10.81
CA LYS A 145 5.82 -3.91 11.82
C LYS A 145 4.68 -3.53 12.77
N SER A 146 3.49 -3.30 12.21
CA SER A 146 2.31 -2.90 12.99
C SER A 146 1.79 -4.01 13.92
N GLN A 147 2.16 -5.27 13.69
CA GLN A 147 1.80 -6.41 14.55
C GLN A 147 2.66 -6.51 15.82
N VAL A 148 3.76 -5.75 15.94
CA VAL A 148 4.66 -5.85 17.09
C VAL A 148 4.02 -5.23 18.32
N LYS A 149 3.78 -6.06 19.35
CA LYS A 149 3.28 -5.62 20.66
C LYS A 149 4.38 -5.77 21.72
N PHE A 150 4.78 -4.66 22.34
CA PHE A 150 5.73 -4.65 23.46
C PHE A 150 5.05 -4.82 24.83
N GLU A 151 4.01 -5.65 24.91
CA GLU A 151 3.22 -5.83 26.14
C GLU A 151 4.12 -6.28 27.31
N GLY A 152 4.03 -5.56 28.44
CA GLY A 152 4.79 -5.85 29.66
C GLY A 152 6.30 -5.55 29.60
N LYS A 153 6.86 -5.16 28.45
CA LYS A 153 8.31 -5.01 28.24
C LYS A 153 8.81 -3.56 28.35
N LYS A 154 8.38 -2.82 29.39
CA LYS A 154 8.71 -1.37 29.57
C LYS A 154 10.21 -1.06 29.50
N ALA A 155 11.07 -1.94 30.02
CA ALA A 155 12.52 -1.75 30.00
C ALA A 155 13.12 -1.91 28.58
N ILE A 156 12.63 -2.88 27.81
CA ILE A 156 13.03 -3.09 26.41
C ILE A 156 12.52 -1.94 25.55
N LEU A 157 11.27 -1.53 25.76
CA LEU A 157 10.67 -0.39 25.09
C LEU A 157 11.50 0.88 25.33
N LYS A 158 11.85 1.17 26.58
CA LYS A 158 12.72 2.32 26.93
C LYS A 158 14.09 2.25 26.25
N ARG A 159 14.75 1.09 26.25
CA ARG A 159 16.05 0.92 25.56
C ARG A 159 15.93 1.10 24.06
N PHE A 160 14.87 0.56 23.46
CA PHE A 160 14.58 0.68 22.05
C PHE A 160 14.31 2.14 21.63
N TYR A 161 13.44 2.88 22.34
CA TYR A 161 13.20 4.30 22.08
C TYR A 161 14.46 5.16 22.24
N ASN A 162 15.34 4.82 23.19
CA ASN A 162 16.59 5.55 23.41
C ASN A 162 17.61 5.40 22.27
N THR A 163 17.41 4.46 21.33
CA THR A 163 18.30 4.29 20.17
C THR A 163 18.02 5.29 19.04
N GLY A 164 16.85 5.95 19.04
CA GLY A 164 16.45 6.84 17.94
C GLY A 164 16.02 6.14 16.64
N ILE A 165 16.20 4.80 16.55
CA ILE A 165 15.97 3.96 15.35
C ILE A 165 14.52 4.01 14.86
N ILE A 166 13.57 4.39 15.71
CA ILE A 166 12.14 4.41 15.36
C ILE A 166 11.84 5.36 14.20
N LYS A 167 12.56 6.48 14.12
CA LYS A 167 12.43 7.39 12.98
C LYS A 167 12.88 6.69 11.69
N ASP A 168 13.93 5.90 11.77
CA ASP A 168 14.50 5.20 10.62
C ASP A 168 13.66 3.98 10.21
N LEU A 169 12.93 3.35 11.13
CA LEU A 169 11.98 2.27 10.79
C LEU A 169 10.81 2.73 9.91
N SER A 170 10.53 4.04 9.91
CA SER A 170 9.53 4.67 9.03
C SER A 170 10.06 5.05 7.64
N LEU A 171 11.36 4.81 7.37
CA LEU A 171 11.96 5.11 6.05
C LEU A 171 11.18 4.50 4.88
N PRO A 172 10.70 3.23 4.93
CA PRO A 172 9.89 2.68 3.84
C PRO A 172 8.59 3.45 3.58
N GLU A 173 7.86 3.83 4.62
CA GLU A 173 6.64 4.65 4.47
C GLU A 173 6.95 6.05 3.93
N GLN A 174 8.01 6.68 4.44
CA GLN A 174 8.48 7.96 3.93
C GLN A 174 8.82 7.86 2.45
N LYS A 175 9.43 6.77 2.02
CA LYS A 175 9.80 6.56 0.61
C LYS A 175 8.60 6.51 -0.32
N ILE A 176 7.54 5.80 0.06
CA ILE A 176 6.28 5.80 -0.71
C ILE A 176 5.69 7.22 -0.80
N SER A 177 5.73 7.97 0.30
CA SER A 177 5.29 9.37 0.31
C SER A 177 6.15 10.25 -0.61
N ASP A 178 7.45 10.01 -0.66
CA ASP A 178 8.38 10.74 -1.53
C ASP A 178 8.16 10.39 -3.01
N TYR A 179 7.78 9.16 -3.34
CA TYR A 179 7.36 8.82 -4.70
C TYR A 179 6.07 9.53 -5.10
N LEU A 180 5.08 9.66 -4.20
CA LEU A 180 3.89 10.47 -4.50
C LEU A 180 4.25 11.93 -4.77
N LYS A 181 5.16 12.52 -3.96
CA LYS A 181 5.68 13.88 -4.21
C LYS A 181 6.43 13.98 -5.54
N PHE A 182 7.20 12.95 -5.90
CA PHE A 182 7.90 12.89 -7.18
C PHE A 182 6.91 12.92 -8.35
N HIS A 183 5.79 12.19 -8.26
CA HIS A 183 4.73 12.26 -9.28
C HIS A 183 4.09 13.64 -9.36
N GLU A 184 3.79 14.28 -8.23
CA GLU A 184 3.25 15.66 -8.23
C GLU A 184 4.26 16.66 -8.83
N GLN A 185 5.56 16.51 -8.55
CA GLN A 185 6.60 17.31 -9.20
C GLN A 185 6.64 17.10 -10.72
N ILE A 186 6.50 15.85 -11.19
CA ILE A 186 6.45 15.55 -12.63
C ILE A 186 5.22 16.22 -13.26
N LYS A 187 4.05 16.04 -12.64
CA LYS A 187 2.77 16.60 -13.09
C LYS A 187 2.79 18.12 -13.19
N SER A 188 3.45 18.81 -12.27
CA SER A 188 3.57 20.28 -12.30
C SER A 188 4.56 20.80 -13.35
N ASN A 189 5.59 20.03 -13.69
CA ASN A 189 6.71 20.52 -14.51
C ASN A 189 6.73 19.96 -15.95
N TYR A 190 5.99 18.88 -16.23
CA TYR A 190 6.02 18.16 -17.49
C TYR A 190 4.60 17.84 -17.99
N GLU A 191 3.94 18.80 -18.62
CA GLU A 191 2.56 18.65 -19.13
C GLU A 191 2.40 17.46 -20.11
N HIS A 192 3.41 17.17 -20.94
CA HIS A 192 3.37 16.03 -21.85
C HIS A 192 3.37 14.66 -21.14
N ILE A 193 3.97 14.56 -19.95
CA ILE A 193 4.04 13.31 -19.18
C ILE A 193 2.76 13.11 -18.37
N LYS A 194 2.13 14.19 -17.91
CA LYS A 194 0.94 14.16 -17.05
C LYS A 194 -0.23 13.36 -17.63
N SER A 195 -0.43 13.41 -18.94
CA SER A 195 -1.47 12.63 -19.63
C SER A 195 -0.98 11.28 -20.16
N SER A 196 0.30 10.95 -19.97
CA SER A 196 0.82 9.64 -20.38
C SER A 196 0.18 8.54 -19.55
N GLU A 197 -0.14 7.42 -20.20
CA GLU A 197 -0.70 6.24 -19.53
C GLU A 197 0.24 5.74 -18.43
N ILE A 198 1.54 5.74 -18.69
CA ILE A 198 2.53 5.25 -17.72
C ILE A 198 2.58 6.10 -16.46
N PHE A 199 2.41 7.42 -16.57
CA PHE A 199 2.31 8.29 -15.41
C PHE A 199 1.07 7.96 -14.57
N GLN A 200 -0.08 7.77 -15.22
CA GLN A 200 -1.33 7.44 -14.53
C GLN A 200 -1.22 6.09 -13.80
N GLN A 201 -0.70 5.06 -14.48
CA GLN A 201 -0.50 3.73 -13.90
C GLN A 201 0.47 3.78 -12.71
N SER A 202 1.63 4.44 -12.86
CA SER A 202 2.62 4.56 -11.79
C SER A 202 2.08 5.36 -10.60
N PHE A 203 1.37 6.47 -10.85
CA PHE A 203 0.78 7.27 -9.78
C PHE A 203 -0.29 6.49 -9.00
N GLN A 204 -1.18 5.78 -9.72
CA GLN A 204 -2.18 4.91 -9.12
C GLN A 204 -1.55 3.79 -8.30
N LEU A 205 -0.47 3.16 -8.79
CA LEU A 205 0.27 2.14 -8.06
C LEU A 205 0.74 2.64 -6.69
N PHE A 206 1.43 3.79 -6.63
CA PHE A 206 1.92 4.31 -5.35
C PHE A 206 0.81 4.82 -4.44
N ASN A 207 -0.26 5.39 -5.00
CA ASN A 207 -1.41 5.80 -4.21
C ASN A 207 -2.10 4.59 -3.58
N ASN A 208 -2.26 3.52 -4.35
CA ASN A 208 -2.81 2.25 -3.86
C ASN A 208 -1.93 1.65 -2.77
N ILE A 209 -0.61 1.58 -2.97
CA ILE A 209 0.34 1.10 -1.95
C ILE A 209 0.21 1.92 -0.66
N TYR A 210 0.22 3.26 -0.78
CA TYR A 210 0.09 4.14 0.37
C TYR A 210 -1.21 3.93 1.14
N ILE A 211 -2.35 3.87 0.45
CA ILE A 211 -3.66 3.62 1.05
C ILE A 211 -3.69 2.25 1.73
N GLN A 212 -3.19 1.20 1.07
CA GLN A 212 -3.10 -0.14 1.64
C GLN A 212 -2.25 -0.15 2.91
N MET A 213 -1.11 0.55 2.93
CA MET A 213 -0.28 0.72 4.14
C MET A 213 -1.08 1.33 5.30
N GLN A 214 -1.90 2.34 5.04
CA GLN A 214 -2.76 2.93 6.06
C GLN A 214 -3.88 1.98 6.52
N TYR A 215 -4.43 1.16 5.62
CA TYR A 215 -5.45 0.18 5.97
C TYR A 215 -4.88 -0.98 6.81
N VAL A 216 -3.70 -1.49 6.48
CA VAL A 216 -3.08 -2.57 7.27
C VAL A 216 -2.66 -2.08 8.66
N LYS A 217 -2.23 -0.83 8.82
CA LYS A 217 -2.03 -0.20 10.14
C LYS A 217 -3.32 -0.21 10.97
N GLN A 218 -4.42 0.19 10.34
CA GLN A 218 -5.73 0.22 10.99
C GLN A 218 -6.27 -1.17 11.32
N ALA A 219 -5.94 -2.17 10.51
CA ALA A 219 -6.30 -3.56 10.78
C ALA A 219 -5.43 -4.16 11.90
N ALA A 220 -4.16 -3.75 12.01
CA ALA A 220 -3.22 -4.33 12.95
C ALA A 220 -3.52 -4.02 14.42
N VAL A 221 -4.25 -2.92 14.68
CA VAL A 221 -4.69 -2.59 16.04
C VAL A 221 -5.87 -3.43 16.52
N ILE A 222 -6.53 -4.18 15.64
CA ILE A 222 -7.66 -5.06 15.99
C ILE A 222 -7.13 -6.24 16.79
N GLU A 223 -7.73 -6.50 17.95
CA GLU A 223 -7.34 -7.59 18.84
C GLU A 223 -7.47 -8.95 18.13
N LYS A 224 -6.36 -9.71 18.10
CA LYS A 224 -6.28 -11.07 17.53
C LYS A 224 -6.65 -11.16 16.05
N PHE A 225 -6.65 -10.04 15.33
CA PHE A 225 -6.92 -10.06 13.89
C PHE A 225 -5.69 -10.58 13.14
N GLN A 226 -5.87 -11.71 12.45
CA GLN A 226 -4.88 -12.24 11.53
C GLN A 226 -5.39 -12.05 10.12
N MET A 227 -4.71 -11.19 9.37
CA MET A 227 -4.97 -11.02 7.95
C MET A 227 -4.22 -12.13 7.18
N PRO A 228 -4.92 -12.92 6.35
CA PRO A 228 -4.27 -13.79 5.38
C PRO A 228 -3.23 -13.02 4.56
N LEU A 229 -2.08 -13.65 4.30
CA LEU A 229 -1.08 -13.08 3.40
C LEU A 229 -1.73 -12.80 2.04
N PHE A 230 -1.49 -11.61 1.49
CA PHE A 230 -1.96 -11.15 0.17
C PHE A 230 -3.42 -10.70 0.05
N GLN A 231 -4.19 -10.69 1.13
CA GLN A 231 -5.54 -10.13 1.08
C GLN A 231 -5.48 -8.59 0.99
N ASN A 232 -6.13 -8.02 -0.02
CA ASN A 232 -6.30 -6.58 -0.14
C ASN A 232 -7.45 -6.11 0.75
N ILE A 233 -7.29 -4.90 1.30
CA ILE A 233 -8.37 -4.19 1.96
C ILE A 233 -8.86 -3.13 0.96
N HIS A 234 -10.01 -3.33 0.35
CA HIS A 234 -10.50 -2.39 -0.65
C HIS A 234 -10.94 -1.07 -0.03
N LEU A 235 -11.67 -1.11 1.09
CA LEU A 235 -12.21 0.07 1.75
C LEU A 235 -12.24 -0.10 3.27
N VAL A 236 -12.10 1.01 3.98
CA VAL A 236 -12.23 1.09 5.45
C VAL A 236 -12.97 2.36 5.83
N ASN A 237 -14.19 2.23 6.36
CA ASN A 237 -15.02 3.38 6.74
C ASN A 237 -15.84 3.10 8.01
N LEU A 238 -16.38 4.17 8.58
CA LEU A 238 -17.29 4.12 9.72
C LEU A 238 -18.74 4.10 9.23
N PHE A 239 -19.54 3.21 9.80
CA PHE A 239 -20.97 3.11 9.52
C PHE A 239 -21.76 2.95 10.80
N TYR A 240 -23.00 3.43 10.79
CA TYR A 240 -24.03 2.87 11.66
C TYR A 240 -24.67 1.69 10.93
N VAL A 241 -24.69 0.53 11.58
CA VAL A 241 -25.20 -0.72 10.98
C VAL A 241 -26.30 -1.29 11.87
N SER A 242 -27.47 -1.50 11.29
CA SER A 242 -28.55 -2.28 11.90
C SER A 242 -28.60 -3.67 11.24
N VAL A 243 -28.73 -4.71 12.05
CA VAL A 243 -28.88 -6.10 11.59
C VAL A 243 -30.30 -6.55 11.85
N ASP A 244 -30.98 -7.03 10.81
CA ASP A 244 -32.37 -7.53 10.83
C ASP A 244 -33.37 -6.58 11.51
N GLY A 245 -33.18 -5.27 11.34
CA GLY A 245 -34.04 -4.22 11.92
C GLY A 245 -33.76 -3.92 13.40
N GLY A 246 -32.68 -4.47 13.97
CA GLY A 246 -32.23 -4.17 15.32
C GLY A 246 -31.69 -2.74 15.50
N LEU A 247 -31.20 -2.44 16.71
CA LEU A 247 -30.58 -1.15 17.01
C LEU A 247 -29.32 -0.94 16.16
N ALA A 248 -29.19 0.25 15.58
CA ALA A 248 -28.02 0.60 14.79
C ALA A 248 -26.79 0.79 15.70
N VAL A 249 -25.71 0.06 15.40
CA VAL A 249 -24.45 0.11 16.14
C VAL A 249 -23.37 0.71 15.25
N ARG A 250 -22.48 1.53 15.83
CA ARG A 250 -21.40 2.16 15.10
C ARG A 250 -20.21 1.21 14.97
N TYR A 251 -19.90 0.82 13.74
CA TYR A 251 -18.76 -0.04 13.42
C TYR A 251 -17.73 0.68 12.55
N LYS A 252 -16.48 0.25 12.68
CA LYS A 252 -15.49 0.42 11.63
C LYS A 252 -15.47 -0.85 10.79
N VAL A 253 -15.78 -0.71 9.51
CA VAL A 253 -16.01 -1.82 8.60
C VAL A 253 -14.87 -1.87 7.58
N PHE A 254 -14.31 -3.06 7.41
CA PHE A 254 -13.25 -3.36 6.45
C PHE A 254 -13.84 -4.24 5.34
N LEU A 255 -13.80 -3.76 4.10
CA LEU A 255 -14.12 -4.55 2.92
C LEU A 255 -12.84 -5.14 2.36
N MET A 256 -12.74 -6.46 2.30
CA MET A 256 -11.57 -7.21 1.83
C MET A 256 -11.98 -8.14 0.69
N ASP A 257 -11.00 -8.75 0.00
CA ASP A 257 -11.30 -9.61 -1.17
C ASP A 257 -12.37 -10.69 -0.86
N ASN A 258 -12.24 -11.37 0.28
CA ASN A 258 -13.09 -12.49 0.67
C ASN A 258 -14.05 -12.19 1.81
N ASP A 259 -13.86 -11.08 2.52
CA ASP A 259 -14.53 -10.85 3.80
C ASP A 259 -14.93 -9.38 4.01
N VAL A 260 -16.06 -9.17 4.68
CA VAL A 260 -16.45 -7.90 5.29
C VAL A 260 -16.33 -8.05 6.80
N ILE A 261 -15.44 -7.28 7.42
CA ILE A 261 -15.16 -7.36 8.86
C ILE A 261 -15.71 -6.14 9.56
N PHE A 262 -16.51 -6.36 10.61
CA PHE A 262 -17.09 -5.32 11.45
C PHE A 262 -16.32 -5.28 12.75
N THR A 263 -15.82 -4.09 13.10
CA THR A 263 -15.03 -3.90 14.30
C THR A 263 -15.64 -2.84 15.19
N SER A 264 -15.62 -3.08 16.50
CA SER A 264 -15.90 -2.01 17.46
C SER A 264 -14.78 -0.98 17.46
N LEU A 265 -15.11 0.26 17.83
CA LEU A 265 -14.20 1.40 17.74
C LEU A 265 -13.04 1.38 18.76
N GLY A 266 -13.02 0.41 19.68
CA GLY A 266 -12.10 0.40 20.81
C GLY A 266 -12.31 1.58 21.76
N SER A 267 -11.55 1.63 22.84
CA SER A 267 -11.49 2.72 23.80
C SER A 267 -10.05 2.89 24.30
N SER A 268 -9.80 3.91 25.14
CA SER A 268 -8.50 4.09 25.78
C SER A 268 -8.03 2.90 26.62
N THR A 269 -8.96 2.01 27.01
CA THR A 269 -8.70 0.85 27.87
C THR A 269 -8.87 -0.49 27.18
N LYS A 270 -9.49 -0.53 25.99
CA LYS A 270 -9.76 -1.77 25.26
C LYS A 270 -9.47 -1.59 23.76
N PRO A 271 -8.63 -2.44 23.15
CA PRO A 271 -8.40 -2.36 21.71
C PRO A 271 -9.69 -2.70 20.94
N PRO A 272 -9.81 -2.23 19.68
CA PRO A 272 -10.86 -2.66 18.74
C PRO A 272 -10.94 -4.19 18.65
N LYS A 273 -12.14 -4.74 18.51
CA LYS A 273 -12.36 -6.19 18.31
C LYS A 273 -13.16 -6.43 17.04
N ALA A 274 -12.83 -7.51 16.32
CA ALA A 274 -13.69 -8.02 15.26
C ALA A 274 -14.92 -8.66 15.90
N GLU A 275 -16.10 -8.13 15.61
CA GLU A 275 -17.37 -8.58 16.19
C GLU A 275 -18.20 -9.40 15.20
N MET A 276 -18.10 -9.07 13.91
CA MET A 276 -18.77 -9.81 12.85
C MET A 276 -17.86 -9.96 11.64
N LYS A 277 -18.06 -11.06 10.91
CA LYS A 277 -17.35 -11.40 9.69
C LYS A 277 -18.36 -12.02 8.72
N ILE A 278 -18.42 -11.48 7.50
CA ILE A 278 -19.30 -11.95 6.43
C ILE A 278 -18.43 -12.28 5.23
N ARG A 279 -18.69 -13.38 4.52
CA ARG A 279 -17.96 -13.69 3.29
C ARG A 279 -18.52 -12.91 2.12
N THR A 280 -17.65 -12.32 1.29
CA THR A 280 -18.07 -11.52 0.13
C THR A 280 -18.82 -12.32 -0.93
N ASP A 281 -18.60 -13.64 -1.02
CA ASP A 281 -19.32 -14.54 -1.93
C ASP A 281 -20.75 -14.89 -1.47
N THR A 282 -21.10 -14.56 -0.22
CA THR A 282 -22.46 -14.75 0.32
C THR A 282 -23.30 -13.46 0.29
N ILE A 283 -22.76 -12.38 -0.28
CA ILE A 283 -23.38 -11.06 -0.21
C ILE A 283 -24.14 -10.71 -1.49
N SER A 284 -25.33 -10.15 -1.35
CA SER A 284 -26.00 -9.38 -2.41
C SER A 284 -26.31 -7.96 -1.94
N LEU A 285 -26.32 -7.00 -2.87
CA LEU A 285 -26.61 -5.60 -2.58
C LEU A 285 -28.02 -5.23 -3.04
N ASN A 286 -28.69 -4.40 -2.23
CA ASN A 286 -29.88 -3.68 -2.66
C ASN A 286 -29.63 -2.17 -2.63
N ALA A 287 -29.58 -1.58 -3.82
CA ALA A 287 -29.36 -0.16 -4.02
C ALA A 287 -30.68 0.66 -3.98
N SER A 288 -31.86 0.03 -3.88
CA SER A 288 -33.16 0.67 -4.05
C SER A 288 -33.66 1.46 -2.82
N ILE A 289 -32.75 1.84 -1.92
CA ILE A 289 -33.11 2.62 -0.74
C ILE A 289 -33.25 4.09 -1.16
N ARG A 290 -34.35 4.73 -0.76
CA ARG A 290 -34.67 6.13 -1.09
C ARG A 290 -33.76 7.15 -0.39
N ASP A 291 -32.94 6.71 0.55
CA ASP A 291 -32.01 7.54 1.31
C ASP A 291 -30.62 7.57 0.66
N GLU A 292 -30.07 8.77 0.46
CA GLU A 292 -28.79 9.00 -0.23
C GLU A 292 -27.57 8.54 0.57
N PHE A 293 -27.73 8.32 1.89
CA PHE A 293 -26.65 7.90 2.79
C PHE A 293 -26.66 6.41 3.11
N SER A 294 -27.74 5.71 2.73
CA SER A 294 -27.96 4.34 3.17
C SER A 294 -27.87 3.33 2.02
N PHE A 295 -27.50 2.10 2.39
CA PHE A 295 -27.57 0.94 1.49
C PHE A 295 -27.82 -0.35 2.27
N GLU A 296 -28.40 -1.33 1.60
CA GLU A 296 -28.73 -2.63 2.17
C GLU A 296 -27.79 -3.68 1.59
N MET A 297 -27.27 -4.50 2.48
CA MET A 297 -26.48 -5.67 2.15
C MET A 297 -27.16 -6.90 2.75
N TYR A 298 -27.27 -7.95 1.96
CA TYR A 298 -27.87 -9.20 2.39
C TYR A 298 -26.83 -10.31 2.43
N GLU A 299 -26.76 -11.04 3.54
CA GLU A 299 -25.98 -12.27 3.65
C GLU A 299 -26.90 -13.47 3.44
N HIS A 300 -26.57 -14.29 2.44
CA HIS A 300 -27.20 -15.58 2.19
C HIS A 300 -26.58 -16.64 3.10
N CYS A 301 -27.30 -17.00 4.16
CA CYS A 301 -26.87 -18.01 5.11
C CYS A 301 -27.28 -19.42 4.64
N ASP A 302 -26.62 -20.44 5.18
CA ASP A 302 -27.00 -21.83 4.97
C ASP A 302 -28.47 -22.05 5.36
N LYS A 303 -29.18 -22.91 4.61
CA LYS A 303 -30.61 -23.26 4.80
C LYS A 303 -31.61 -22.17 4.38
N GLY A 304 -31.21 -21.23 3.51
CA GLY A 304 -32.13 -20.25 2.91
C GLY A 304 -32.53 -19.10 3.85
N GLN A 305 -31.87 -19.00 5.00
CA GLN A 305 -32.00 -17.83 5.88
C GLN A 305 -31.22 -16.66 5.29
N LYS A 306 -31.75 -15.46 5.48
CA LYS A 306 -31.19 -14.22 4.96
C LYS A 306 -31.03 -13.25 6.11
N LYS A 307 -29.82 -12.75 6.33
CA LYS A 307 -29.58 -11.62 7.24
C LYS A 307 -29.51 -10.33 6.43
N THR A 308 -30.12 -9.29 6.97
CA THR A 308 -30.16 -7.97 6.36
C THR A 308 -29.32 -7.00 7.18
N TYR A 309 -28.39 -6.33 6.52
CA TYR A 309 -27.53 -5.31 7.10
C TYR A 309 -27.89 -3.97 6.46
N MET A 310 -28.45 -3.06 7.25
CA MET A 310 -28.71 -1.69 6.85
C MET A 310 -27.52 -0.83 7.25
N PHE A 311 -26.80 -0.30 6.27
CA PHE A 311 -25.66 0.60 6.47
C PHE A 311 -26.10 2.04 6.30
N VAL A 312 -25.65 2.91 7.21
CA VAL A 312 -25.77 4.37 7.09
C VAL A 312 -24.37 4.97 7.08
N ALA A 313 -24.00 5.56 5.95
CA ALA A 313 -22.71 6.23 5.73
C ALA A 313 -22.70 7.64 6.32
N GLU A 314 -21.50 8.21 6.49
CA GLU A 314 -21.34 9.61 6.92
C GLU A 314 -21.76 10.60 5.82
N ASN A 315 -21.61 10.22 4.55
CA ASN A 315 -22.00 11.04 3.40
C ASN A 315 -22.24 10.15 2.16
N SER A 316 -22.86 10.75 1.13
CA SER A 316 -23.24 10.05 -0.09
C SER A 316 -22.04 9.59 -0.92
N TYR A 317 -20.87 10.24 -0.78
CA TYR A 317 -19.64 9.82 -1.44
C TYR A 317 -19.17 8.45 -0.92
N VAL A 318 -19.05 8.30 0.41
CA VAL A 318 -18.68 7.02 1.04
C VAL A 318 -19.66 5.92 0.65
N ARG A 319 -20.96 6.21 0.69
CA ARG A 319 -22.01 5.26 0.27
C ARG A 319 -21.81 4.81 -1.18
N ASN A 320 -21.61 5.75 -2.10
CA ASN A 320 -21.48 5.44 -3.53
C ASN A 320 -20.20 4.67 -3.84
N GLU A 321 -19.08 5.04 -3.21
CA GLU A 321 -17.81 4.33 -3.32
C GLU A 321 -17.95 2.88 -2.83
N TRP A 322 -18.54 2.66 -1.64
CA TRP A 322 -18.77 1.32 -1.11
C TRP A 322 -19.65 0.48 -2.01
N MET A 323 -20.76 1.03 -2.50
CA MET A 323 -21.66 0.31 -3.41
C MET A 323 -20.97 -0.11 -4.71
N GLN A 324 -20.17 0.78 -5.30
CA GLN A 324 -19.41 0.47 -6.52
C GLN A 324 -18.38 -0.62 -6.29
N ILE A 325 -17.59 -0.52 -5.20
CA ILE A 325 -16.52 -1.47 -4.92
C ILE A 325 -17.07 -2.82 -4.48
N ILE A 326 -18.08 -2.89 -3.60
CA ILE A 326 -18.70 -4.16 -3.23
C ILE A 326 -19.27 -4.84 -4.49
N SER A 327 -19.95 -4.09 -5.36
CA SER A 327 -20.47 -4.65 -6.61
C SER A 327 -19.35 -5.27 -7.44
N LYS A 328 -18.18 -4.63 -7.55
CA LYS A 328 -17.01 -5.19 -8.27
C LYS A 328 -16.44 -6.43 -7.58
N VAL A 329 -16.25 -6.40 -6.27
CA VAL A 329 -15.69 -7.51 -5.48
C VAL A 329 -16.60 -8.74 -5.52
N CYS A 330 -17.92 -8.54 -5.46
CA CYS A 330 -18.91 -9.62 -5.49
C CYS A 330 -19.23 -10.13 -6.92
N SER A 331 -19.08 -9.30 -7.96
CA SER A 331 -19.36 -9.68 -9.37
C SER A 331 -18.16 -10.22 -10.15
N GLY A 332 -16.95 -10.08 -9.63
CA GLY A 332 -15.72 -10.61 -10.21
C GLY A 332 -15.50 -12.12 -10.01
N LYS A 333 -16.55 -12.86 -9.61
CA LYS A 333 -16.53 -14.32 -9.45
C LYS A 333 -17.44 -14.99 -10.47
#